data_AF-A0A920UL03-F1
#
_entry.id   AF-A0A920UL03-F1
#
_cell.length_a   1.000
_cell.length_b   1.000
_cell.length_c   1.000
_cell.angle_alpha   90.00
_cell.angle_beta   90.00
_cell.angle_gamma   90.00
#
_symmetry.space_group_name_H-M   'P 1'
#
loop_
_entity.id
_entity.type
_entity.pdbx_description
1 polymer ?
#
loop_
_entity_poly.entity_id
_entity_poly.type
_entity_poly.pdbx_seq_one_letter_code
_entity_poly.pdbx_strand_id
1 'polypeptide(L)' 'MLTTAKHVDKASAALIRDLKDRGMLDDTLVIWGGEFGRTPMAQGSGRDHHMKGFSFWMAGGGIRGGISHGKPTIWLPLS' A
#
# COMPACT_ATOMS: atom_id res chain seq x y z
N MET A 1 2.60 -19.75 6.82
CA MET A 1 2.32 -19.07 5.53
C MET A 1 3.12 -17.80 5.44
N LEU A 2 3.95 -17.64 4.41
CA LEU A 2 4.51 -16.34 4.06
C LEU A 2 3.44 -15.56 3.28
N THR A 3 3.16 -14.33 3.69
CA THR A 3 2.28 -13.43 2.94
C THR A 3 3.03 -12.92 1.71
N THR A 4 2.38 -12.83 0.55
CA THR A 4 2.99 -12.37 -0.72
C THR A 4 3.60 -10.98 -0.61
N ALA A 5 3.12 -10.16 0.34
CA ALA A 5 3.66 -8.85 0.67
C ALA A 5 5.17 -8.88 1.02
N LYS A 6 5.65 -9.96 1.66
CA LYS A 6 7.06 -10.10 2.05
C LYS A 6 8.02 -10.16 0.86
N HIS A 7 7.54 -10.52 -0.33
CA HIS A 7 8.38 -10.57 -1.52
C HIS A 7 8.81 -9.18 -2.00
N VAL A 8 8.04 -8.14 -1.70
CA VAL A 8 8.28 -6.78 -2.21
C VAL A 8 8.70 -5.79 -1.13
N ASP A 9 8.32 -6.03 0.13
CA ASP A 9 8.53 -5.10 1.26
C ASP A 9 9.96 -4.54 1.37
N LYS A 10 10.97 -5.43 1.42
CA LYS A 10 12.38 -5.03 1.53
C LYS A 10 12.89 -4.24 0.32
N ALA A 11 12.48 -4.65 -0.88
CA ALA A 11 12.92 -3.99 -2.12
C ALA A 11 12.31 -2.59 -2.24
N SER A 12 11.02 -2.44 -1.91
CA SER A 12 10.37 -1.13 -1.87
C SER A 12 11.01 -0.18 -0.85
N ALA A 13 11.38 -0.69 0.34
CA ALA A 13 12.08 0.12 1.33
C ALA A 13 13.49 0.52 0.88
N ALA A 14 14.22 -0.37 0.20
CA ALA A 14 15.54 -0.08 -0.34
C ALA A 14 15.49 1.05 -1.39
N LEU A 15 14.52 1.01 -2.31
CA LEU A 15 14.34 2.09 -3.30
C LEU A 15 14.17 3.47 -2.65
N ILE A 16 13.34 3.57 -1.62
CA ILE A 16 13.12 4.85 -0.91
C ILE A 16 14.40 5.32 -0.22
N ARG A 17 15.17 4.42 0.39
CA ARG A 17 16.46 4.75 1.01
C ARG A 17 17.47 5.22 -0.02
N ASP A 18 17.59 4.51 -1.14
CA ASP A 18 18.54 4.86 -2.20
C ASP A 18 18.23 6.23 -2.80
N LEU A 19 16.94 6.55 -3.02
CA LEU A 19 16.53 7.88 -3.49
C LEU A 19 16.86 8.97 -2.45
N LYS A 20 16.68 8.68 -1.16
CA LYS A 20 17.01 9.62 -0.09
C LYS A 20 18.52 9.86 -0.01
N ASP A 21 19.31 8.79 -0.02
CA ASP A 21 20.78 8.86 0.11
C ASP A 21 21.42 9.58 -1.08
N ARG A 22 20.77 9.55 -2.24
CA ARG A 22 21.18 10.29 -3.44
C ARG A 22 20.65 11.73 -3.51
N GLY A 23 19.90 12.18 -2.50
CA GLY A 23 19.26 13.51 -2.50
C GLY A 23 18.18 13.67 -3.57
N MET A 24 17.63 12.58 -4.10
CA MET A 24 16.65 12.59 -5.20
C MET A 24 15.20 12.47 -4.70
N LEU A 25 15.01 11.99 -3.47
CA LEU A 25 13.66 11.73 -2.94
C LEU A 25 12.84 13.01 -2.80
N ASP A 26 13.47 14.16 -2.58
CA ASP A 26 12.77 15.44 -2.40
C ASP A 26 12.07 15.89 -3.69
N ASP A 27 12.64 15.59 -4.85
CA ASP A 27 12.08 15.93 -6.17
C ASP A 27 11.35 14.75 -6.84
N THR A 28 11.37 13.57 -6.22
CA THR A 28 10.77 12.34 -6.77
C THR A 28 9.58 11.88 -5.93
N LEU A 29 8.37 11.94 -6.49
CA LEU A 29 7.20 11.31 -5.89
C LEU A 29 7.14 9.82 -6.28
N VAL A 30 7.29 8.94 -5.29
CA VAL A 30 7.05 7.50 -5.43
C VAL A 30 5.60 7.20 -5.07
N ILE A 31 4.90 6.49 -5.97
CA ILE A 31 3.54 5.98 -5.75
C ILE A 31 3.60 4.45 -5.84
N TRP A 32 3.11 3.77 -4.81
CA TRP A 32 3.16 2.32 -4.73
C TRP A 32 1.84 1.74 -4.27
N GLY A 33 1.29 0.79 -5.01
CA GLY A 33 0.05 0.12 -4.65
C GLY A 33 -0.40 -0.87 -5.71
N GLY A 34 -1.59 -1.42 -5.52
CA GLY A 34 -2.21 -2.36 -6.46
C GLY A 34 -3.34 -1.73 -7.25
N GLU A 35 -3.69 -2.35 -8.37
CA GLU A 35 -4.81 -1.95 -9.23
C GLU A 35 -6.15 -2.57 -8.78
N PHE A 36 -6.08 -3.76 -8.18
CA PHE A 36 -7.22 -4.51 -7.66
C PHE A 36 -6.87 -5.03 -6.28
N GLY A 37 -7.87 -5.09 -5.40
CA GLY A 37 -7.77 -5.96 -4.23
C GLY A 37 -8.88 -6.99 -4.26
N ARG A 38 -9.45 -7.28 -3.09
CA ARG A 38 -10.34 -8.42 -2.93
C ARG A 38 -11.69 -7.98 -2.37
N THR A 39 -12.77 -8.58 -2.85
CA THR A 39 -14.13 -8.32 -2.33
C THR A 39 -14.18 -8.58 -0.83
N PRO A 40 -14.96 -7.86 -0.03
CA PRO A 40 -15.09 -8.15 1.40
C PRO A 40 -15.82 -9.49 1.65
N MET A 41 -16.72 -9.87 0.74
CA MET A 41 -17.45 -11.14 0.77
C MET A 41 -16.74 -12.20 -0.06
N ALA A 42 -16.86 -13.46 0.35
CA ALA A 42 -16.44 -14.61 -0.45
C ALA A 42 -17.55 -15.00 -1.45
N GLN A 43 -17.14 -15.47 -2.63
CA GLN A 43 -18.01 -16.11 -3.62
C GLN A 43 -17.46 -17.53 -3.81
N GLY A 44 -18.00 -18.51 -3.09
CA GLY A 44 -17.47 -19.88 -3.06
C GLY A 44 -16.22 -20.03 -2.17
N SER A 45 -15.14 -20.61 -2.70
CA SER A 45 -13.94 -20.98 -1.94
C SER A 45 -12.95 -19.82 -1.68
N GLY A 46 -13.29 -18.59 -2.06
CA GLY A 46 -12.38 -17.46 -1.94
C GLY A 46 -13.03 -16.09 -2.17
N ARG A 47 -12.19 -15.06 -2.12
CA ARG A 47 -12.57 -13.66 -2.40
C ARG A 47 -12.20 -13.31 -3.84
N ASP A 48 -13.13 -12.70 -4.58
CA ASP A 48 -12.91 -12.26 -5.95
C ASP A 48 -12.10 -10.98 -6.03
N HIS A 49 -11.67 -10.62 -7.24
CA HIS A 49 -11.04 -9.32 -7.51
C HIS A 49 -12.05 -8.18 -7.32
N HIS A 50 -11.58 -7.08 -6.72
CA HIS A 50 -12.39 -5.89 -6.48
C HIS A 50 -11.65 -4.63 -6.93
N MET A 51 -12.10 -4.07 -8.06
CA MET A 51 -11.50 -2.89 -8.69
C MET A 51 -11.62 -1.61 -7.85
N LYS A 52 -12.54 -1.56 -6.87
CA LYS A 52 -12.68 -0.41 -5.97
C LYS A 52 -11.95 -0.59 -4.63
N GLY A 53 -11.34 -1.74 -4.40
CA GLY A 53 -10.77 -2.09 -3.09
C GLY A 53 -9.28 -2.31 -3.20
N PHE A 54 -8.49 -1.25 -3.29
CA PHE A 54 -7.02 -1.32 -3.28
C PHE A 54 -6.47 -0.24 -2.33
N SER A 55 -5.17 -0.26 -2.11
CA SER A 55 -4.49 0.74 -1.30
C SER A 55 -3.20 1.17 -1.97
N PHE A 56 -2.86 2.44 -1.76
CA PHE A 56 -1.61 3.05 -2.19
C PHE A 56 -0.89 3.63 -0.97
N TRP A 57 0.43 3.67 -1.03
CA TRP A 57 1.27 4.56 -0.23
C TRP A 57 2.11 5.43 -1.16
N MET A 58 2.52 6.58 -0.65
CA MET A 58 3.34 7.54 -1.41
C MET A 58 4.45 8.09 -0.52
N ALA A 59 5.59 8.44 -1.11
CA ALA A 59 6.72 9.07 -0.42
C ALA A 59 7.53 9.96 -1.37
N GLY A 60 8.19 10.98 -0.83
CA GLY A 60 9.02 11.93 -1.59
C GLY A 60 8.22 13.03 -2.28
N GLY A 61 8.86 13.78 -3.17
CA GLY A 61 8.24 14.89 -3.91
C GLY A 61 7.81 16.06 -3.02
N GLY A 62 8.48 16.26 -1.88
CA GLY A 62 8.16 17.33 -0.93
C GLY A 62 6.80 17.23 -0.23
N ILE A 63 6.08 16.12 -0.37
CA ILE A 63 4.75 15.96 0.24
C ILE A 63 4.85 15.86 1.78
N ARG A 64 3.82 16.35 2.48
CA ARG A 64 3.72 16.17 3.93
C ARG A 64 3.54 14.69 4.29
N GLY A 65 4.53 14.12 4.97
CA GLY A 65 4.48 12.77 5.50
C GLY A 65 3.48 12.59 6.65
N GLY A 66 3.21 11.32 7.01
CA GLY A 66 2.36 10.96 8.16
C GLY A 66 0.86 11.13 7.92
N ILE A 67 0.43 11.28 6.66
CA ILE A 67 -0.97 11.37 6.29
C ILE A 67 -1.51 9.97 5.96
N SER A 68 -2.67 9.64 6.51
CA SER A 68 -3.44 8.45 6.15
C SER A 68 -4.84 8.90 5.73
N HIS A 69 -5.29 8.45 4.56
CA HIS A 69 -6.61 8.76 4.04
C HIS A 69 -7.33 7.49 3.63
N GLY A 70 -8.52 7.27 4.17
CA GLY A 70 -9.36 6.12 3.89
C GLY A 70 -10.27 5.79 5.06
N LYS A 71 -11.36 5.06 4.78
CA LYS A 71 -12.15 4.39 5.82
C LYS A 71 -11.68 2.93 5.89
N PRO A 72 -11.14 2.44 7.01
CA PRO A 72 -10.86 1.01 7.14
C PRO A 72 -12.16 0.23 6.96
N THR A 73 -12.15 -0.80 6.10
CA THR A 73 -13.32 -1.66 5.84
C THR A 73 -13.64 -2.60 7.01
N ILE A 74 -13.14 -2.33 8.22
CA ILE A 74 -13.60 -3.00 9.44
C ILE A 74 -13.47 -2.08 10.66
N TRP A 75 -14.61 -1.63 11.14
CA TRP A 75 -14.87 -1.36 12.56
C TRP A 75 -16.23 -1.99 12.84
N LEU A 76 -16.26 -3.32 12.88
CA LEU A 76 -17.26 -3.96 13.74
C LEU A 76 -16.64 -3.88 15.15
N PRO A 77 -17.28 -3.18 16.11
CA PRO A 77 -16.86 -3.29 17.49
C PRO A 77 -16.95 -4.77 17.88
N LEU A 78 -15.82 -5.37 18.20
CA LEU A 78 -15.82 -6.60 18.98
C LEU A 78 -16.34 -6.21 20.35
N SER A 79 -17.60 -6.56 20.62
CA SER A 79 -18.12 -6.78 21.96
C SER A 79 -17.55 -8.07 22.52
#